data_AF-A0A537BW15-F1
#
_entry.id   AF-A0A537BW15-F1
#
_cell.length_a   1.000
_cell.length_b   1.000
_cell.length_c   1.000
_cell.angle_alpha   90.00
_cell.angle_beta   90.00
_cell.angle_gamma   90.00
#
_symmetry.space_group_name_H-M   'P 1'
#
loop_
_entity.id
_entity.type
_entity.pdbx_description
1 polymer ?
#
loop_
_entity_poly.entity_id
_entity_poly.type
_entity_poly.pdbx_seq_one_letter_code
_entity_poly.pdbx_strand_id
1 'polypeptide(L)'
;MPTASSGSGTWTRRRARWPRWSPTTSATAVWRARWPRNTSMPVASWGVCSSKPWPSVWAIQRSDMNAAIDHTTELRHALERSGEPGAAELLEALQALLGAEADGPTIALTQLKRRVYRLQLKPGPGPRSLILKRSEPAIAQLNRLVAERWLPAMGLGDRCAPLLATAAERQGRCVWQIYEDLGDETLDRCPERSRVESAVELVAELHTRAAAHPLLPEVRHHSKDLGLSFFVSNLADAIRGLEALPRAAFQPSAKTMALRDRLLDRLYPALTDAPRRAQVLKEAGGPDTLLHGDLWRANAFVTATGNGTRVRLIDWDHVGVGPFSYDLSTFLMRFSPAERPWLLSHYRQAVAVVGWRLPAERELNVLFE
;
A
#
# COMPACT_ATOMS: atom_id res chain seq x y z
N MET A 1 -36.12 -30.86 -51.75
CA MET A 1 -36.28 -31.99 -52.69
C MET A 1 -36.85 -31.43 -53.99
N PRO A 2 -36.38 -31.85 -55.18
CA PRO A 2 -35.14 -31.29 -55.75
C PRO A 2 -35.29 -30.84 -57.21
N THR A 3 -34.30 -30.10 -57.73
CA THR A 3 -33.53 -30.48 -58.95
C THR A 3 -32.39 -29.49 -59.16
N ALA A 4 -31.21 -29.99 -59.54
CA ALA A 4 -30.06 -29.19 -59.95
C ALA A 4 -29.98 -29.10 -61.48
N SER A 5 -29.36 -28.05 -62.01
CA SER A 5 -28.87 -28.02 -63.39
C SER A 5 -27.38 -27.66 -63.42
N SER A 6 -26.61 -28.50 -64.09
CA SER A 6 -25.16 -28.40 -64.24
C SER A 6 -24.77 -27.45 -65.38
N GLY A 7 -23.80 -26.56 -65.15
CA GLY A 7 -23.13 -25.78 -66.19
C GLY A 7 -21.61 -26.01 -66.15
N SER A 8 -21.07 -26.72 -67.14
CA SER A 8 -19.65 -27.07 -67.24
C SER A 8 -18.83 -26.00 -67.97
N GLY A 9 -17.66 -25.62 -67.43
CA GLY A 9 -16.71 -24.71 -68.09
C GLY A 9 -15.26 -24.95 -67.67
N THR A 10 -14.41 -25.38 -68.61
CA THR A 10 -12.96 -25.62 -68.44
C THR A 10 -12.26 -25.33 -69.79
N TRP A 11 -10.95 -25.05 -69.91
CA TRP A 11 -9.83 -25.04 -68.96
C TRP A 11 -9.01 -23.73 -69.11
N THR A 12 -8.16 -23.39 -68.14
CA THR A 12 -6.70 -23.25 -68.40
C THR A 12 -5.86 -23.15 -67.12
N ARG A 13 -4.59 -23.58 -67.21
CA ARG A 13 -3.66 -23.73 -66.09
C ARG A 13 -2.93 -22.42 -65.77
N ARG A 14 -2.69 -22.16 -64.48
CA ARG A 14 -1.33 -21.87 -63.98
C ARG A 14 -1.16 -22.37 -62.55
N ARG A 15 -0.11 -23.17 -62.32
CA ARG A 15 0.30 -23.67 -61.00
C ARG A 15 1.17 -22.63 -60.32
N ALA A 16 0.89 -22.29 -59.07
CA ALA A 16 1.86 -21.71 -58.14
C ALA A 16 1.87 -22.57 -56.87
N ARG A 17 3.07 -22.87 -56.35
CA ARG A 17 3.28 -23.88 -55.30
C ARG A 17 3.08 -23.28 -53.91
N TRP A 18 2.34 -23.98 -53.06
CA TRP A 18 2.42 -23.82 -51.61
C TRP A 18 3.55 -24.72 -51.07
N PRO A 19 4.51 -24.23 -50.28
CA PRO A 19 5.52 -25.08 -49.66
C PRO A 19 4.94 -25.80 -48.43
N ARG A 20 5.20 -27.12 -48.34
CA ARG A 20 5.03 -27.90 -47.11
C ARG A 20 5.96 -27.38 -46.02
N TRP A 21 5.50 -27.37 -44.78
CA TRP A 21 6.32 -27.20 -43.58
C TRP A 21 6.35 -28.49 -42.75
N SER A 22 7.53 -29.08 -42.59
CA SER A 22 7.92 -30.17 -41.66
C SER A 22 9.42 -30.46 -41.87
N PRO A 23 10.18 -30.97 -40.87
CA PRO A 23 10.59 -30.23 -39.69
C PRO A 23 12.13 -30.29 -39.46
N THR A 24 12.76 -29.23 -38.95
CA THR A 24 14.20 -29.30 -38.60
C THR A 24 14.53 -28.57 -37.30
N THR A 25 14.94 -29.38 -36.32
CA THR A 25 15.68 -29.13 -35.07
C THR A 25 16.20 -27.73 -34.71
N SER A 26 15.94 -27.37 -33.45
CA SER A 26 16.91 -26.79 -32.50
C SER A 26 17.53 -25.43 -32.77
N ALA A 27 16.87 -24.37 -32.30
CA ALA A 27 17.53 -23.17 -31.78
C ALA A 27 16.72 -22.59 -30.61
N THR A 28 17.26 -22.68 -29.39
CA THR A 28 16.58 -22.25 -28.16
C THR A 28 16.57 -20.72 -28.03
N ALA A 29 15.60 -20.06 -28.66
CA ALA A 29 15.42 -18.61 -28.59
C ALA A 29 14.85 -18.18 -27.22
N VAL A 30 15.74 -17.98 -26.24
CA VAL A 30 15.39 -17.45 -24.92
C VAL A 30 14.97 -15.98 -25.04
N TRP A 31 13.66 -15.74 -25.12
CA TRP A 31 13.07 -14.41 -25.02
C TRP A 31 13.23 -13.87 -23.59
N ARG A 32 14.31 -13.13 -23.32
CA ARG A 32 14.45 -12.36 -22.10
C ARG A 32 13.51 -11.15 -22.14
N ALA A 33 12.41 -11.20 -21.40
CA ALA A 33 11.62 -10.01 -21.09
C ALA A 33 12.53 -8.94 -20.46
N ARG A 34 12.71 -7.81 -21.16
CA ARG A 34 13.46 -6.66 -20.65
C ARG A 34 12.58 -5.86 -19.70
N TRP A 35 12.64 -6.21 -18.41
CA TRP A 35 12.27 -5.27 -17.36
C TRP A 35 13.07 -3.96 -17.52
N PRO A 36 12.46 -2.77 -17.36
CA PRO A 36 13.18 -1.52 -17.48
C PRO A 36 14.31 -1.45 -16.42
N ARG A 37 15.55 -1.29 -16.89
CA ARG A 37 16.70 -0.98 -16.03
C ARG A 37 16.49 0.43 -15.48
N ASN A 38 15.98 0.53 -14.27
CA ASN A 38 15.60 1.82 -13.72
C ASN A 38 16.84 2.68 -13.44
N THR A 39 16.93 3.83 -14.08
CA THR A 39 17.90 4.87 -13.71
C THR A 39 17.50 5.44 -12.35
N SER A 40 18.41 5.38 -11.39
CA SER A 40 18.19 5.81 -10.01
C SER A 40 17.83 7.30 -9.91
N MET A 41 16.59 7.58 -9.54
CA MET A 41 16.19 8.88 -8.97
C MET A 41 15.21 8.65 -7.80
N PRO A 42 15.32 9.42 -6.70
CA PRO A 42 14.35 9.35 -5.62
C PRO A 42 13.03 9.95 -6.08
N VAL A 43 11.94 9.19 -5.97
CA VAL A 43 10.59 9.70 -6.20
C VAL A 43 10.24 10.59 -5.02
N ALA A 44 10.06 11.89 -5.26
CA ALA A 44 9.58 12.82 -4.24
C ALA A 44 8.13 12.48 -3.90
N SER A 45 7.85 12.29 -2.61
CA SER A 45 6.51 11.98 -2.13
C SER A 45 5.64 13.24 -2.08
N TRP A 46 4.41 13.13 -2.60
CA TRP A 46 3.33 14.02 -2.19
C TRP A 46 2.87 13.59 -0.80
N GLY A 47 3.50 14.18 0.21
CA GLY A 47 3.41 13.75 1.61
C GLY A 47 4.81 13.68 2.22
N VAL A 48 5.18 14.69 3.02
CA VAL A 48 6.51 14.78 3.62
C VAL A 48 6.66 13.77 4.76
N CYS A 49 7.25 12.62 4.46
CA CYS A 49 7.84 11.70 5.44
C CYS A 49 9.26 11.39 5.00
N SER A 50 10.24 12.07 5.61
CA SER A 50 11.65 11.88 5.25
C SER A 50 12.18 10.56 5.80
N SER A 51 12.51 9.62 4.91
CA SER A 51 13.35 8.48 5.22
C SER A 51 14.80 8.93 5.40
N LYS A 52 15.25 9.07 6.65
CA LYS A 52 16.66 9.17 7.03
C LYS A 52 17.00 8.08 8.06
N PRO A 53 18.24 7.55 8.08
CA PRO A 53 18.69 6.67 9.15
C PRO A 53 18.61 7.38 10.51
N TRP A 54 18.19 6.63 11.54
CA TRP A 54 17.89 7.13 12.87
C TRP A 54 19.16 7.59 13.62
N PRO A 55 19.27 8.87 14.03
CA PRO A 55 20.34 9.32 14.93
C PRO A 55 20.13 8.79 16.35
N SER A 56 21.23 8.64 17.09
CA SER A 56 21.26 8.11 18.44
C SER A 56 20.63 9.01 19.50
N VAL A 57 19.78 8.39 20.34
CA VAL A 57 19.50 8.67 21.76
C VAL A 57 20.00 10.00 22.33
N TRP A 58 19.07 10.86 22.73
CA TRP A 58 19.30 11.83 23.81
C TRP A 58 18.87 11.19 25.13
N ALA A 59 19.85 10.92 26.02
CA ALA A 59 19.56 10.42 27.35
C ALA A 59 19.08 11.59 28.23
N ILE A 60 17.87 11.49 28.79
CA ILE A 60 17.44 12.38 29.86
C ILE A 60 18.23 11.99 31.12
N GLN A 61 19.03 12.91 31.65
CA GLN A 61 19.74 12.69 32.91
C GLN A 61 18.73 12.51 34.05
N ARG A 62 18.87 11.42 34.81
CA ARG A 62 18.20 11.28 36.11
C ARG A 62 18.82 12.26 37.10
N SER A 63 17.98 13.05 37.75
CA SER A 63 18.26 13.62 39.06
C SER A 63 17.35 12.91 40.06
N ASP A 64 17.93 12.22 41.04
CA ASP A 64 17.17 11.49 42.05
C ASP A 64 16.38 12.43 42.97
N MET A 65 15.08 12.18 43.14
CA MET A 65 14.38 12.41 44.41
C MET A 65 12.97 11.78 44.40
N ASN A 66 12.62 11.09 45.49
CA ASN A 66 11.33 10.42 45.65
C ASN A 66 10.18 11.41 45.89
N ALA A 67 9.23 11.44 44.96
CA ALA A 67 7.83 11.72 45.22
C ALA A 67 7.00 10.81 44.30
N ALA A 68 5.76 10.49 44.66
CA ALA A 68 4.85 9.82 43.74
C ALA A 68 4.46 10.79 42.63
N ILE A 69 5.16 10.70 41.49
CA ILE A 69 4.90 11.54 40.32
C ILE A 69 3.60 11.04 39.68
N ASP A 70 2.62 11.93 39.53
CA ASP A 70 1.46 11.64 38.68
C ASP A 70 1.93 11.58 37.21
N HIS A 71 2.21 10.37 36.73
CA HIS A 71 2.71 10.15 35.37
C HIS A 71 1.66 10.47 34.30
N THR A 72 0.38 10.58 34.66
CA THR A 72 -0.67 11.17 33.83
C THR A 72 -0.33 12.62 33.51
N THR A 73 0.18 13.36 34.49
CA THR A 73 0.67 14.74 34.36
C THR A 73 1.99 14.82 33.60
N GLU A 74 2.90 13.83 33.69
CA GLU A 74 4.09 13.79 32.81
C GLU A 74 3.76 13.54 31.33
N LEU A 75 2.86 12.59 31.04
CA LEU A 75 2.41 12.30 29.67
C LEU A 75 1.62 13.50 29.11
N ARG A 76 0.74 14.10 29.92
CA ARG A 76 0.08 15.39 29.65
C ARG A 76 1.11 16.45 29.25
N HIS A 77 2.10 16.70 30.11
CA HIS A 77 3.13 17.71 29.84
C HIS A 77 4.05 17.35 28.67
N ALA A 78 4.26 16.08 28.34
CA ALA A 78 4.98 15.70 27.12
C ALA A 78 4.18 16.06 25.86
N LEU A 79 2.88 15.77 25.84
CA LEU A 79 1.97 16.10 24.74
C LEU A 79 1.78 17.63 24.61
N GLU A 80 1.51 18.32 25.72
CA GLU A 80 1.37 19.79 25.79
C GLU A 80 2.65 20.51 25.36
N ARG A 81 3.84 20.09 25.82
CA ARG A 81 5.12 20.66 25.36
C ARG A 81 5.37 20.45 23.87
N SER A 82 4.82 19.38 23.28
CA SER A 82 4.88 19.17 21.83
C SER A 82 3.81 19.95 21.05
N GLY A 83 2.95 20.71 21.72
CA GLY A 83 1.89 21.52 21.11
C GLY A 83 0.77 20.68 20.49
N GLU A 84 0.62 19.42 20.91
CA GLU A 84 -0.33 18.49 20.32
C GLU A 84 -1.72 18.63 20.99
N PRO A 85 -2.80 18.86 20.22
CA PRO A 85 -4.15 19.06 20.75
C PRO A 85 -4.82 17.74 21.15
N GLY A 86 -5.85 17.80 22.00
CA GLY A 86 -6.64 16.63 22.42
C GLY A 86 -5.98 15.76 23.49
N ALA A 87 -5.04 16.32 24.26
CA ALA A 87 -4.28 15.57 25.26
C ALA A 87 -5.15 15.08 26.45
N ALA A 88 -6.19 15.83 26.84
CA ALA A 88 -7.06 15.42 27.94
C ALA A 88 -7.89 14.17 27.58
N GLU A 89 -8.49 14.19 26.40
CA GLU A 89 -9.34 13.14 25.86
C GLU A 89 -8.52 11.87 25.56
N LEU A 90 -7.27 12.03 25.11
CA LEU A 90 -6.33 10.92 24.97
C LEU A 90 -5.98 10.27 26.31
N LEU A 91 -5.78 11.06 27.37
CA LEU A 91 -5.50 10.55 28.71
C LEU A 91 -6.71 9.83 29.32
N GLU A 92 -7.92 10.37 29.14
CA GLU A 92 -9.18 9.71 29.53
C GLU A 92 -9.32 8.34 28.81
N ALA A 93 -9.04 8.27 27.51
CA ALA A 93 -9.09 7.01 26.76
C ALA A 93 -7.99 6.01 27.18
N LEU A 94 -6.78 6.48 27.50
CA LEU A 94 -5.72 5.64 28.06
C LEU A 94 -6.08 5.10 29.44
N GLN A 95 -6.65 5.93 30.32
CA GLN A 95 -7.09 5.53 31.65
C GLN A 95 -8.23 4.51 31.58
N ALA A 96 -9.18 4.68 30.65
CA ALA A 96 -10.25 3.71 30.41
C ALA A 96 -9.73 2.38 29.85
N LEU A 97 -8.72 2.41 28.98
CA LEU A 97 -8.10 1.22 28.37
C LEU A 97 -7.25 0.42 29.36
N LEU A 98 -6.54 1.10 30.26
CA LEU A 98 -5.60 0.48 31.21
C LEU A 98 -6.27 0.13 32.55
N GLY A 99 -7.34 0.85 32.94
CA GLY A 99 -8.10 0.61 34.16
C GLY A 99 -7.50 1.24 35.42
N ALA A 100 -8.23 1.15 36.54
CA ALA A 100 -7.83 1.77 37.81
C ALA A 100 -6.67 1.05 38.53
N GLU A 101 -6.44 -0.24 38.25
CA GLU A 101 -5.28 -0.98 38.77
C GLU A 101 -4.02 -0.79 37.89
N ALA A 102 -4.08 0.01 36.83
CA ALA A 102 -2.90 0.44 36.07
C ALA A 102 -2.12 1.56 36.77
N ASP A 103 -1.83 1.36 38.06
CA ASP A 103 -0.79 2.07 38.83
C ASP A 103 0.64 1.67 38.37
N GLY A 104 0.77 1.25 37.11
CA GLY A 104 2.01 0.93 36.43
C GLY A 104 2.43 2.09 35.53
N PRO A 105 3.39 2.94 35.97
CA PRO A 105 3.78 4.15 35.24
C PRO A 105 4.03 3.96 33.74
N THR A 106 3.69 5.01 32.99
CA THR A 106 4.33 5.27 31.70
C THR A 106 5.86 5.26 31.91
N ILE A 107 6.57 4.38 31.21
CA ILE A 107 8.03 4.32 31.24
C ILE A 107 8.62 5.42 30.35
N ALA A 108 8.07 5.57 29.14
CA ALA A 108 8.60 6.48 28.14
C ALA A 108 7.57 6.81 27.06
N LEU A 109 7.63 8.04 26.54
CA LEU A 109 6.97 8.45 25.31
C LEU A 109 8.04 8.78 24.26
N THR A 110 8.08 8.02 23.18
CA THR A 110 9.04 8.21 22.07
C THR A 110 8.29 8.65 20.82
N GLN A 111 8.59 9.83 20.27
CA GLN A 111 8.03 10.25 18.98
C GLN A 111 8.68 9.44 17.85
N LEU A 112 7.87 8.70 17.07
CA LEU A 112 8.33 7.88 15.95
C LEU A 112 8.32 8.66 14.64
N LYS A 113 7.24 9.40 14.38
CA LYS A 113 7.10 10.38 13.29
C LYS A 113 6.20 11.52 13.76
N ARG A 114 6.08 12.59 12.96
CA ARG A 114 5.11 13.67 13.23
C ARG A 114 3.73 13.07 13.50
N ARG A 115 3.07 13.46 14.60
CA ARG A 115 1.77 12.95 15.07
C ARG A 115 1.72 11.44 15.43
N VAL A 116 2.85 10.74 15.56
CA VAL A 116 2.88 9.31 15.94
C VAL A 116 3.92 9.05 17.03
N TYR A 117 3.47 8.45 18.13
CA TYR A 117 4.26 8.21 19.33
C TYR A 117 4.15 6.75 19.77
N ARG A 118 5.24 6.20 20.30
CA ARG A 118 5.27 4.93 21.02
C ARG A 118 5.25 5.22 22.51
N LEU A 119 4.26 4.68 23.20
CA LEU A 119 4.08 4.76 24.65
C LEU A 119 4.49 3.42 25.27
N GLN A 120 5.58 3.40 26.03
CA GLN A 120 6.03 2.21 26.76
C GLN A 120 5.41 2.19 28.17
N LEU A 121 4.86 1.04 28.55
CA LEU A 121 4.17 0.83 29.83
C LEU A 121 5.00 -0.11 30.71
N LYS A 122 4.85 0.00 32.04
CA LYS A 122 5.51 -0.96 32.95
C LYS A 122 5.03 -2.39 32.71
N PRO A 123 5.87 -3.40 33.01
CA PRO A 123 5.44 -4.80 32.99
C PRO A 123 4.23 -5.00 33.90
N GLY A 124 3.15 -5.54 33.33
CA GLY A 124 1.88 -5.78 34.00
C GLY A 124 0.93 -6.60 33.11
N PRO A 125 -0.31 -6.84 33.54
CA PRO A 125 -1.33 -7.49 32.72
C PRO A 125 -1.80 -6.55 31.61
N GLY A 126 -1.37 -6.78 30.37
CA GLY A 126 -1.77 -5.98 29.22
C GLY A 126 -0.67 -5.79 28.16
N PRO A 127 -0.91 -4.96 27.13
CA PRO A 127 0.10 -4.62 26.14
C PRO A 127 1.25 -3.83 26.80
N ARG A 128 2.50 -4.23 26.54
CA ARG A 128 3.70 -3.57 27.10
C ARG A 128 4.05 -2.25 26.41
N SER A 129 3.49 -2.01 25.23
CA SER A 129 3.72 -0.83 24.40
C SER A 129 2.49 -0.55 23.55
N LEU A 130 2.21 0.73 23.32
CA LEU A 130 1.08 1.23 22.54
C LEU A 130 1.57 2.24 21.50
N ILE A 131 0.87 2.32 20.36
CA ILE A 131 1.09 3.38 19.37
C ILE A 131 -0.05 4.38 19.42
N LEU A 132 0.30 5.65 19.65
CA LEU A 132 -0.61 6.79 19.67
C LEU A 132 -0.46 7.55 18.35
N LYS A 133 -1.47 7.49 17.49
CA LYS A 133 -1.50 8.19 16.19
C LYS A 133 -2.57 9.29 16.20
N ARG A 134 -2.19 10.54 15.94
CA ARG A 134 -3.13 11.65 15.70
C ARG A 134 -3.41 11.81 14.20
N SER A 135 -4.67 11.69 13.84
CA SER A 135 -5.17 11.77 12.47
C SER A 135 -6.20 12.90 12.33
N GLU A 136 -6.43 13.33 11.08
CA GLU A 136 -7.59 14.14 10.74
C GLU A 136 -8.88 13.29 10.86
N PRO A 137 -10.04 13.87 11.19
CA PRO A 137 -11.24 13.10 11.53
C PRO A 137 -11.68 12.11 10.44
N ALA A 138 -11.60 12.51 9.16
CA ALA A 138 -11.93 11.64 8.03
C ALA A 138 -10.99 10.41 7.95
N ILE A 139 -9.69 10.61 8.15
CA ILE A 139 -8.69 9.54 8.14
C ILE A 139 -8.83 8.62 9.37
N ALA A 140 -9.16 9.18 10.53
CA ALA A 140 -9.44 8.38 11.73
C ALA A 140 -10.69 7.50 11.54
N GLN A 141 -11.77 8.07 10.99
CA GLN A 141 -12.98 7.32 10.66
C GLN A 141 -12.71 6.23 9.62
N LEU A 142 -11.89 6.53 8.60
CA LEU A 142 -11.47 5.57 7.59
C LEU A 142 -10.72 4.37 8.20
N ASN A 143 -9.69 4.63 9.00
CA ASN A 143 -8.94 3.59 9.71
C ASN A 143 -9.82 2.78 10.69
N ARG A 144 -10.80 3.43 11.32
CA ARG A 144 -11.78 2.77 12.19
C ARG A 144 -12.66 1.81 11.40
N LEU A 145 -13.19 2.23 10.25
CA LEU A 145 -13.99 1.37 9.37
C LEU A 145 -13.18 0.19 8.84
N VAL A 146 -11.91 0.38 8.50
CA VAL A 146 -10.98 -0.71 8.14
C VAL A 146 -10.88 -1.75 9.26
N ALA A 147 -10.55 -1.32 10.48
CA ALA A 147 -10.26 -2.19 11.61
C ALA A 147 -11.50 -2.86 12.22
N GLU A 148 -12.61 -2.13 12.37
CA GLU A 148 -13.81 -2.60 13.08
C GLU A 148 -14.87 -3.22 12.15
N ARG A 149 -14.83 -2.95 10.84
CA ARG A 149 -15.90 -3.33 9.90
C ARG A 149 -15.42 -4.05 8.64
N TRP A 150 -14.59 -3.42 7.81
CA TRP A 150 -14.30 -3.94 6.48
C TRP A 150 -13.40 -5.17 6.50
N LEU A 151 -12.26 -5.13 7.21
CA LEU A 151 -11.40 -6.30 7.34
C LEU A 151 -12.10 -7.43 8.13
N PRO A 152 -12.78 -7.19 9.27
CA PRO A 152 -13.57 -8.23 9.95
C PRO A 152 -14.62 -8.90 9.05
N ALA A 153 -15.38 -8.15 8.25
CA ALA A 153 -16.38 -8.71 7.34
C ALA A 153 -15.78 -9.58 6.23
N MET A 154 -14.55 -9.29 5.81
CA MET A 154 -13.78 -10.12 4.86
C MET A 154 -13.05 -11.28 5.57
N GLY A 155 -13.22 -11.45 6.89
CA GLY A 155 -12.52 -12.44 7.71
C GLY A 155 -11.02 -12.18 7.87
N LEU A 156 -10.61 -10.91 7.75
CA LEU A 156 -9.24 -10.38 7.82
C LEU A 156 -9.04 -9.42 9.02
N GLY A 157 -9.98 -9.36 9.96
CA GLY A 157 -9.92 -8.44 11.11
C GLY A 157 -8.68 -8.61 12.00
N ASP A 158 -7.98 -9.74 11.90
CA ASP A 158 -6.75 -10.04 12.62
C ASP A 158 -5.47 -9.59 11.87
N ARG A 159 -5.62 -9.04 10.66
CA ARG A 159 -4.56 -8.67 9.68
C ARG A 159 -4.18 -7.18 9.67
N CYS A 160 -4.77 -6.35 10.52
CA CYS A 160 -4.29 -4.99 10.78
C CYS A 160 -3.69 -4.88 12.18
N ALA A 161 -3.04 -3.75 12.51
CA ALA A 161 -2.79 -3.42 13.91
C ALA A 161 -4.13 -3.28 14.65
N PRO A 162 -4.35 -3.97 15.79
CA PRO A 162 -5.55 -3.81 16.60
C PRO A 162 -5.73 -2.35 17.06
N LEU A 163 -6.86 -1.77 16.69
CA LEU A 163 -7.32 -0.48 17.22
C LEU A 163 -7.98 -0.74 18.59
N LEU A 164 -7.38 -0.20 19.65
CA LEU A 164 -7.79 -0.44 21.04
C LEU A 164 -8.76 0.63 21.55
N ALA A 165 -8.54 1.89 21.16
CA ALA A 165 -9.40 3.01 21.51
C ALA A 165 -9.23 4.20 20.55
N THR A 166 -10.22 5.11 20.57
CA THR A 166 -10.16 6.39 19.85
C THR A 166 -10.59 7.53 20.76
N ALA A 167 -9.86 8.65 20.75
CA ALA A 167 -10.22 9.87 21.47
C ALA A 167 -10.31 11.05 20.49
N ALA A 168 -11.51 11.60 20.31
CA ALA A 168 -11.70 12.82 19.54
C ALA A 168 -11.38 14.05 20.41
N GLU A 169 -10.63 15.00 19.86
CA GLU A 169 -10.44 16.30 20.51
C GLU A 169 -11.78 17.06 20.56
N ARG A 170 -12.03 17.80 21.64
CA ARG A 170 -13.33 18.43 21.97
C ARG A 170 -13.93 19.32 20.87
N GLN A 171 -13.10 19.93 20.01
CA GLN A 171 -13.54 20.76 18.88
C GLN A 171 -13.63 19.98 17.56
N GLY A 172 -13.41 18.67 17.59
CA GLY A 172 -13.47 17.78 16.43
C GLY A 172 -12.33 17.98 15.42
N ARG A 173 -11.25 18.71 15.77
CA ARG A 173 -10.20 19.08 14.81
C ARG A 173 -9.24 17.95 14.49
N CYS A 174 -9.15 16.96 15.37
CA CYS A 174 -8.36 15.74 15.18
C CYS A 174 -8.87 14.62 16.07
N VAL A 175 -8.48 13.40 15.73
CA VAL A 175 -8.77 12.20 16.53
C VAL A 175 -7.46 11.47 16.78
N TRP A 176 -7.25 11.11 18.04
CA TRP A 176 -6.23 10.17 18.45
C TRP A 176 -6.75 8.74 18.33
N GLN A 177 -5.90 7.86 17.83
CA GLN A 177 -6.15 6.44 17.70
C GLN A 177 -5.04 5.69 18.46
N ILE A 178 -5.43 4.78 19.34
CA ILE A 178 -4.55 3.99 20.19
C ILE A 178 -4.52 2.57 19.63
N TYR A 179 -3.34 2.10 19.22
CA TYR A 179 -3.14 0.77 18.65
C TYR A 179 -2.22 -0.09 19.53
N GLU A 180 -2.39 -1.41 19.45
CA GLU A 180 -1.37 -2.37 19.90
C GLU A 180 -0.06 -2.12 19.11
N ASP A 181 1.06 -2.04 19.81
CA ASP A 181 2.37 -1.89 19.18
C ASP A 181 2.85 -3.24 18.61
N LEU A 182 3.05 -3.28 17.29
CA LEU A 182 3.54 -4.46 16.57
C LEU A 182 5.06 -4.65 16.69
N GLY A 183 5.75 -3.79 17.43
CA GLY A 183 7.20 -3.80 17.59
C GLY A 183 7.91 -3.11 16.44
N ASP A 184 9.09 -3.60 16.05
CA ASP A 184 9.91 -3.01 14.99
C ASP A 184 10.17 -3.95 13.80
N GLU A 185 9.62 -5.17 13.82
CA GLU A 185 9.85 -6.22 12.80
C GLU A 185 9.01 -6.00 11.52
N THR A 186 9.25 -4.88 10.85
CA THR A 186 8.73 -4.59 9.50
C THR A 186 9.52 -5.36 8.43
N LEU A 187 8.87 -5.65 7.31
CA LEU A 187 9.49 -6.27 6.14
C LEU A 187 10.61 -5.41 5.52
N ASP A 188 10.65 -4.11 5.82
CA ASP A 188 11.73 -3.22 5.39
C ASP A 188 13.04 -3.46 6.17
N ARG A 189 12.93 -3.83 7.46
CA ARG A 189 14.07 -4.16 8.33
C ARG A 189 14.42 -5.65 8.30
N CYS A 190 13.42 -6.51 8.18
CA CYS A 190 13.54 -7.97 8.15
C CYS A 190 13.01 -8.51 6.81
N PRO A 191 13.78 -8.40 5.71
CA PRO A 191 13.35 -8.84 4.38
C PRO A 191 13.69 -10.31 4.12
N GLU A 192 13.70 -11.19 5.14
CA GLU A 192 13.99 -12.61 4.90
C GLU A 192 12.93 -13.24 3.99
N ARG A 193 13.37 -14.14 3.11
CA ARG A 193 12.53 -14.68 2.03
C ARG A 193 11.17 -15.21 2.50
N SER A 194 11.14 -15.97 3.60
CA SER A 194 9.90 -16.51 4.17
C SER A 194 8.95 -15.43 4.68
N ARG A 195 9.47 -14.31 5.23
CA ARG A 195 8.64 -13.17 5.63
C ARG A 195 8.05 -12.46 4.42
N VAL A 196 8.82 -12.35 3.34
CA VAL A 196 8.36 -11.75 2.07
C VAL A 196 7.30 -12.64 1.40
N GLU A 197 7.48 -13.97 1.40
CA GLU A 197 6.50 -14.95 0.92
C GLU A 197 5.18 -14.82 1.69
N SER A 198 5.21 -14.81 3.03
CA SER A 198 4.02 -14.59 3.87
C SER A 198 3.35 -13.23 3.63
N ALA A 199 4.13 -12.16 3.36
CA ALA A 199 3.56 -10.85 3.05
C ALA A 199 2.85 -10.83 1.69
N VAL A 200 3.43 -11.47 0.66
CA VAL A 200 2.78 -11.64 -0.65
C VAL A 200 1.50 -12.47 -0.54
N GLU A 201 1.48 -13.51 0.29
CA GLU A 201 0.29 -14.30 0.60
C GLU A 201 -0.81 -13.47 1.23
N LEU A 202 -0.51 -12.60 2.20
CA LEU A 202 -1.52 -11.70 2.77
C LEU A 202 -2.08 -10.72 1.72
N VAL A 203 -1.25 -10.21 0.81
CA VAL A 203 -1.71 -9.30 -0.25
C VAL A 203 -2.61 -10.03 -1.25
N ALA A 204 -2.29 -11.29 -1.57
CA ALA A 204 -3.16 -12.17 -2.34
C ALA A 204 -4.48 -12.48 -1.60
N GLU A 205 -4.42 -12.75 -0.30
CA GLU A 205 -5.59 -13.00 0.55
C GLU A 205 -6.51 -11.78 0.65
N LEU A 206 -5.95 -10.57 0.85
CA LEU A 206 -6.66 -9.31 0.85
C LEU A 206 -7.43 -9.10 -0.47
N HIS A 207 -6.72 -9.19 -1.60
CA HIS A 207 -7.31 -8.96 -2.90
C HIS A 207 -8.36 -10.02 -3.25
N THR A 208 -8.12 -11.30 -2.94
CA THR A 208 -9.04 -12.39 -3.27
C THR A 208 -10.32 -12.37 -2.43
N ARG A 209 -10.23 -12.10 -1.12
CA ARG A 209 -11.42 -12.06 -0.25
C ARG A 209 -12.27 -10.80 -0.43
N ALA A 210 -11.66 -9.69 -0.82
CA ALA A 210 -12.37 -8.45 -1.08
C ALA A 210 -12.87 -8.29 -2.53
N ALA A 211 -12.45 -9.17 -3.45
CA ALA A 211 -12.87 -9.16 -4.85
C ALA A 211 -14.40 -9.21 -4.99
N ALA A 212 -14.98 -8.18 -5.62
CA ALA A 212 -16.43 -8.02 -5.78
C ALA A 212 -17.26 -8.10 -4.47
N HIS A 213 -16.64 -7.86 -3.30
CA HIS A 213 -17.31 -7.97 -2.01
C HIS A 213 -18.46 -6.95 -1.86
N PRO A 214 -19.62 -7.30 -1.24
CA PRO A 214 -20.78 -6.39 -1.13
C PRO A 214 -20.52 -5.06 -0.41
N LEU A 215 -19.43 -4.94 0.36
CA LEU A 215 -19.02 -3.69 1.03
C LEU A 215 -18.22 -2.74 0.14
N LEU A 216 -17.72 -3.14 -1.04
CA LEU A 216 -16.91 -2.24 -1.90
C LEU A 216 -17.61 -0.91 -2.27
N PRO A 217 -18.94 -0.81 -2.45
CA PRO A 217 -19.60 0.48 -2.62
C PRO A 217 -19.51 1.39 -1.39
N GLU A 218 -19.57 0.83 -0.17
CA GLU A 218 -19.39 1.57 1.08
C GLU A 218 -17.94 2.03 1.24
N VAL A 219 -16.97 1.15 0.92
CA VAL A 219 -15.56 1.51 0.89
C VAL A 219 -15.35 2.70 -0.05
N ARG A 220 -15.77 2.62 -1.32
CA ARG A 220 -15.70 3.74 -2.29
C ARG A 220 -16.36 5.03 -1.79
N HIS A 221 -17.42 4.95 -0.99
CA HIS A 221 -18.10 6.13 -0.46
C HIS A 221 -17.28 6.86 0.62
N HIS A 222 -16.56 6.12 1.47
CA HIS A 222 -15.75 6.68 2.56
C HIS A 222 -14.26 6.84 2.21
N SER A 223 -13.78 6.19 1.16
CA SER A 223 -12.37 6.09 0.78
C SER A 223 -12.10 6.65 -0.62
N LYS A 224 -10.93 6.35 -1.19
CA LYS A 224 -10.61 6.65 -2.60
C LYS A 224 -11.17 5.55 -3.52
N ASP A 225 -11.63 5.96 -4.70
CA ASP A 225 -11.61 5.10 -5.88
C ASP A 225 -10.21 5.22 -6.51
N LEU A 226 -9.52 4.09 -6.70
CA LEU A 226 -8.16 3.97 -7.21
C LEU A 226 -8.14 3.30 -8.60
N GLY A 227 -9.27 3.29 -9.30
CA GLY A 227 -9.42 2.76 -10.65
C GLY A 227 -8.86 3.67 -11.75
N LEU A 228 -9.28 3.40 -13.00
CA LEU A 228 -8.79 4.11 -14.18
C LEU A 228 -8.98 5.63 -14.11
N SER A 229 -10.12 6.10 -13.60
CA SER A 229 -10.42 7.54 -13.48
C SER A 229 -9.42 8.26 -12.56
N PHE A 230 -8.98 7.59 -11.49
CA PHE A 230 -7.92 8.08 -10.60
C PHE A 230 -6.59 8.15 -11.34
N PHE A 231 -6.19 7.08 -12.04
CA PHE A 231 -4.97 7.07 -12.86
C PHE A 231 -4.92 8.22 -13.89
N VAL A 232 -5.98 8.37 -14.70
CA VAL A 232 -6.05 9.41 -15.75
C VAL A 232 -6.03 10.82 -15.15
N SER A 233 -6.78 11.05 -14.07
CA SER A 233 -6.83 12.36 -13.41
C SER A 233 -5.47 12.73 -12.82
N ASN A 234 -4.80 11.81 -12.10
CA ASN A 234 -3.48 12.05 -11.54
C ASN A 234 -2.42 12.31 -12.62
N LEU A 235 -2.44 11.59 -13.75
CA LEU A 235 -1.54 11.89 -14.87
C LEU A 235 -1.78 13.30 -15.42
N ALA A 236 -3.03 13.67 -15.65
CA ALA A 236 -3.38 14.97 -16.19
C ALA A 236 -3.03 16.12 -15.23
N ASP A 237 -3.25 15.96 -13.92
CA ASP A 237 -2.84 16.93 -12.91
C ASP A 237 -1.32 17.01 -12.73
N ALA A 238 -0.61 15.89 -12.78
CA ALA A 238 0.86 15.88 -12.75
C ALA A 238 1.46 16.60 -13.97
N ILE A 239 0.91 16.38 -15.17
CA ILE A 239 1.30 17.09 -16.40
C ILE A 239 1.04 18.60 -16.22
N ARG A 240 -0.18 19.01 -15.85
CA ARG A 240 -0.52 20.43 -15.60
C ARG A 240 0.42 21.09 -14.59
N GLY A 241 0.71 20.40 -13.49
CA GLY A 241 1.63 20.89 -12.46
C GLY A 241 3.06 21.09 -12.97
N LEU A 242 3.56 20.14 -13.78
CA LEU A 242 4.88 20.23 -14.41
C LEU A 242 4.94 21.31 -15.51
N GLU A 243 3.88 21.47 -16.31
CA GLU A 243 3.75 22.55 -17.30
C GLU A 243 3.70 23.94 -16.66
N ALA A 244 3.19 24.06 -15.42
CA ALA A 244 3.09 25.32 -14.70
C ALA A 244 4.42 25.77 -14.04
N LEU A 245 5.37 24.87 -13.79
CA LEU A 245 6.66 25.18 -13.14
C LEU A 245 7.47 26.35 -13.76
N PRO A 246 7.54 26.56 -15.09
CA PRO A 246 8.23 27.72 -15.67
C PRO A 246 7.63 29.08 -15.25
N ARG A 247 6.37 29.09 -14.78
CA ARG A 247 5.64 30.28 -14.33
C ARG A 247 5.66 30.44 -12.80
N ALA A 248 6.41 29.60 -12.08
CA ALA A 248 6.52 29.70 -10.63
C ALA A 248 7.19 31.02 -10.21
N ALA A 249 6.72 31.58 -9.08
CA ALA A 249 7.27 32.82 -8.51
C ALA A 249 8.77 32.72 -8.15
N PHE A 250 9.26 31.51 -7.89
CA PHE A 250 10.68 31.22 -7.67
C PHE A 250 11.25 30.40 -8.83
N GLN A 251 12.32 30.92 -9.44
CA GLN A 251 13.09 30.29 -10.52
C GLN A 251 13.45 28.80 -10.25
N PRO A 252 12.85 27.76 -10.88
CA PRO A 252 13.39 26.41 -10.77
C PRO A 252 14.80 26.33 -11.37
N SER A 253 15.69 25.58 -10.73
CA SER A 253 17.05 25.36 -11.26
C SER A 253 17.02 24.63 -12.60
N ALA A 254 18.03 24.82 -13.45
CA ALA A 254 18.16 24.10 -14.73
C ALA A 254 18.10 22.57 -14.56
N LYS A 255 18.63 22.03 -13.45
CA LYS A 255 18.52 20.61 -13.08
C LYS A 255 17.07 20.18 -12.79
N THR A 256 16.28 21.04 -12.16
CA THR A 256 14.85 20.83 -11.93
C THR A 256 14.08 20.85 -13.25
N MET A 257 14.41 21.79 -14.14
CA MET A 257 13.80 21.88 -15.47
C MET A 257 14.09 20.64 -16.32
N ALA A 258 15.35 20.19 -16.39
CA ALA A 258 15.71 18.94 -17.07
C ALA A 258 15.14 17.66 -16.42
N LEU A 259 14.70 17.72 -15.16
CA LEU A 259 13.91 16.64 -14.54
C LEU A 259 12.43 16.72 -14.97
N ARG A 260 11.84 17.93 -14.95
CA ARG A 260 10.49 18.21 -15.45
C ARG A 260 10.31 17.72 -16.90
N ASP A 261 11.23 18.05 -17.81
CA ASP A 261 11.17 17.61 -19.21
C ASP A 261 11.12 16.08 -19.32
N ARG A 262 12.08 15.38 -18.69
CA ARG A 262 12.14 13.90 -18.70
C ARG A 262 10.97 13.21 -17.98
N LEU A 263 10.22 13.93 -17.14
CA LEU A 263 8.96 13.44 -16.56
C LEU A 263 7.81 13.62 -17.55
N LEU A 264 7.68 14.80 -18.16
CA LEU A 264 6.68 15.07 -19.21
C LEU A 264 6.83 14.09 -20.39
N ASP A 265 8.06 13.82 -20.84
CA ASP A 265 8.39 12.83 -21.88
C ASP A 265 7.86 11.40 -21.56
N ARG A 266 7.63 11.08 -20.28
CA ARG A 266 7.07 9.79 -19.83
C ARG A 266 5.57 9.85 -19.56
N LEU A 267 5.07 10.98 -19.06
CA LEU A 267 3.67 11.15 -18.69
C LEU A 267 2.76 11.35 -19.92
N TYR A 268 3.19 12.07 -20.96
CA TYR A 268 2.38 12.22 -22.18
C TYR A 268 2.10 10.90 -22.90
N PRO A 269 3.08 9.98 -23.10
CA PRO A 269 2.79 8.65 -23.64
C PRO A 269 1.84 7.84 -22.75
N ALA A 270 2.02 7.88 -21.42
CA ALA A 270 1.14 7.15 -20.49
C ALA A 270 -0.31 7.66 -20.51
N LEU A 271 -0.51 8.98 -20.66
CA LEU A 271 -1.83 9.57 -20.82
C LEU A 271 -2.44 9.25 -22.20
N THR A 272 -1.62 9.23 -23.25
CA THR A 272 -2.03 8.85 -24.61
C THR A 272 -2.44 7.37 -24.70
N ASP A 273 -1.78 6.47 -23.98
CA ASP A 273 -2.09 5.02 -23.95
C ASP A 273 -3.25 4.68 -22.99
N ALA A 274 -3.80 5.67 -22.25
CA ALA A 274 -4.89 5.45 -21.30
C ALA A 274 -6.13 4.70 -21.87
N PRO A 275 -6.58 4.93 -23.13
CA PRO A 275 -7.67 4.14 -23.72
C PRO A 275 -7.30 2.66 -23.90
N ARG A 276 -6.03 2.34 -24.19
CA ARG A 276 -5.56 0.96 -24.28
C ARG A 276 -5.48 0.33 -22.90
N ARG A 277 -4.98 1.05 -21.88
CA ARG A 277 -5.05 0.61 -20.48
C ARG A 277 -6.48 0.34 -20.05
N ALA A 278 -7.44 1.19 -20.44
CA ALA A 278 -8.86 0.99 -20.15
C ALA A 278 -9.38 -0.33 -20.71
N GLN A 279 -9.01 -0.67 -21.95
CA GLN A 279 -9.40 -1.93 -22.59
C GLN A 279 -8.75 -3.13 -21.88
N VAL A 280 -7.45 -3.08 -21.58
CA VAL A 280 -6.76 -4.16 -20.83
C VAL A 280 -7.35 -4.31 -19.43
N LEU A 281 -7.69 -3.22 -18.75
CA LEU A 281 -8.34 -3.28 -17.44
C LEU A 281 -9.71 -3.96 -17.51
N LYS A 282 -10.50 -3.65 -18.54
CA LYS A 282 -11.81 -4.27 -18.79
C LYS A 282 -11.72 -5.77 -19.13
N GLU A 283 -10.72 -6.17 -19.90
CA GLU A 283 -10.54 -7.56 -20.37
C GLU A 283 -9.80 -8.46 -19.37
N ALA A 284 -8.88 -7.88 -18.60
CA ALA A 284 -7.83 -8.61 -17.88
C ALA A 284 -7.53 -8.06 -16.46
N GLY A 285 -8.12 -6.92 -16.06
CA GLY A 285 -7.92 -6.30 -14.74
C GLY A 285 -8.52 -7.08 -13.56
N GLY A 286 -9.42 -8.04 -13.83
CA GLY A 286 -10.16 -8.77 -12.80
C GLY A 286 -11.26 -7.91 -12.16
N PRO A 287 -11.95 -8.44 -11.12
CA PRO A 287 -12.86 -7.65 -10.32
C PRO A 287 -12.11 -6.60 -9.50
N ASP A 288 -12.75 -5.45 -9.27
CA ASP A 288 -12.31 -4.51 -8.25
C ASP A 288 -12.30 -5.17 -6.87
N THR A 289 -11.37 -4.72 -6.03
CA THR A 289 -11.10 -5.27 -4.70
C THR A 289 -10.71 -4.17 -3.71
N LEU A 290 -10.58 -4.52 -2.43
CA LEU A 290 -10.05 -3.63 -1.40
C LEU A 290 -8.52 -3.52 -1.58
N LEU A 291 -8.03 -2.29 -1.64
CA LEU A 291 -6.63 -1.95 -1.78
C LEU A 291 -6.15 -1.24 -0.51
N HIS A 292 -4.94 -1.57 -0.04
CA HIS A 292 -4.24 -0.81 0.99
C HIS A 292 -3.88 0.60 0.50
N GLY A 293 -3.59 0.77 -0.79
CA GLY A 293 -3.35 2.05 -1.44
C GLY A 293 -1.97 2.66 -1.17
N ASP A 294 -1.27 2.22 -0.13
CA ASP A 294 0.12 2.57 0.21
C ASP A 294 0.94 1.35 0.69
N LEU A 295 0.96 0.30 -0.12
CA LEU A 295 1.49 -1.02 0.28
C LEU A 295 3.04 -1.08 0.24
N TRP A 296 3.70 -0.48 1.24
CA TRP A 296 5.17 -0.44 1.36
C TRP A 296 5.67 -1.52 2.33
N ARG A 297 6.95 -1.93 2.19
CA ARG A 297 7.60 -2.90 3.12
C ARG A 297 7.60 -2.42 4.58
N ALA A 298 7.63 -1.11 4.81
CA ALA A 298 7.56 -0.52 6.14
C ALA A 298 6.16 -0.63 6.78
N ASN A 299 5.12 -0.83 5.97
CA ASN A 299 3.73 -0.93 6.40
C ASN A 299 3.31 -2.40 6.64
N ALA A 300 4.18 -3.38 6.35
CA ALA A 300 3.95 -4.80 6.58
C ALA A 300 4.81 -5.30 7.77
N PHE A 301 4.16 -5.67 8.86
CA PHE A 301 4.76 -6.35 10.00
C PHE A 301 4.59 -7.85 9.85
N VAL A 302 5.65 -8.60 10.14
CA VAL A 302 5.67 -10.05 9.98
C VAL A 302 6.25 -10.65 11.23
N THR A 303 5.42 -11.21 12.12
CA THR A 303 5.89 -11.79 13.39
C THR A 303 5.82 -13.32 13.36
N ALA A 304 6.84 -13.97 13.92
CA ALA A 304 6.77 -15.40 14.19
C ALA A 304 5.81 -15.67 15.35
N THR A 305 4.94 -16.67 15.22
CA THR A 305 4.08 -17.17 16.28
C THR A 305 4.26 -18.69 16.42
N GLY A 306 3.82 -19.28 17.53
CA GLY A 306 3.91 -20.74 17.73
C GLY A 306 3.19 -21.57 16.65
N ASN A 307 2.24 -20.96 15.93
CA ASN A 307 1.44 -21.59 14.89
C ASN A 307 1.87 -21.17 13.46
N GLY A 308 3.04 -20.55 13.30
CA GLY A 308 3.56 -20.05 12.02
C GLY A 308 3.66 -18.52 11.96
N THR A 309 3.80 -17.98 10.76
CA THR A 309 3.99 -16.54 10.53
C THR A 309 2.65 -15.79 10.58
N ARG A 310 2.60 -14.67 11.32
CA ARG A 310 1.46 -13.74 11.29
C ARG A 310 1.88 -12.42 10.64
N VAL A 311 1.19 -12.04 9.57
CA VAL A 311 1.39 -10.75 8.91
C VAL A 311 0.28 -9.78 9.33
N ARG A 312 0.64 -8.54 9.66
CA ARG A 312 -0.28 -7.44 9.95
C ARG A 312 0.14 -6.19 9.18
N LEU A 313 -0.81 -5.50 8.54
CA LEU A 313 -0.60 -4.26 7.80
C LEU A 313 -1.00 -3.02 8.63
N ILE A 314 -0.28 -1.92 8.46
CA ILE A 314 -0.51 -0.63 9.12
C ILE A 314 -0.59 0.53 8.11
N ASP A 315 -1.06 1.69 8.58
CA ASP A 315 -1.12 2.93 7.79
C ASP A 315 -2.11 2.87 6.60
N TRP A 316 -3.33 2.43 6.91
CA TRP A 316 -4.48 2.33 5.98
C TRP A 316 -5.08 3.69 5.56
N ASP A 317 -4.38 4.81 5.78
CA ASP A 317 -4.81 6.18 5.44
C ASP A 317 -5.09 6.39 3.94
N HIS A 318 -4.65 5.45 3.10
CA HIS A 318 -4.80 5.48 1.65
C HIS A 318 -5.62 4.33 1.09
N VAL A 319 -6.31 3.57 1.96
CA VAL A 319 -7.21 2.48 1.57
C VAL A 319 -8.20 2.94 0.48
N GLY A 320 -8.52 2.04 -0.44
CA GLY A 320 -9.36 2.34 -1.58
C GLY A 320 -9.97 1.12 -2.21
N VAL A 321 -10.75 1.34 -3.28
CA VAL A 321 -11.25 0.28 -4.16
C VAL A 321 -10.68 0.46 -5.55
N GLY A 322 -10.28 -0.63 -6.18
CA GLY A 322 -9.79 -0.62 -7.55
C GLY A 322 -9.19 -1.98 -7.94
N PRO A 323 -8.41 -2.04 -9.03
CA PRO A 323 -7.82 -3.29 -9.49
C PRO A 323 -6.63 -3.71 -8.63
N PHE A 324 -6.49 -5.02 -8.42
CA PHE A 324 -5.38 -5.63 -7.68
C PHE A 324 -3.99 -5.18 -8.17
N SER A 325 -3.88 -4.76 -9.43
CA SER A 325 -2.64 -4.29 -10.05
C SER A 325 -2.11 -3.01 -9.42
N TYR A 326 -2.95 -2.18 -8.79
CA TYR A 326 -2.53 -0.96 -8.10
C TYR A 326 -1.58 -1.28 -6.92
N ASP A 327 -2.06 -2.11 -5.99
CA ASP A 327 -1.28 -2.52 -4.82
C ASP A 327 -0.14 -3.46 -5.20
N LEU A 328 -0.37 -4.40 -6.13
CA LEU A 328 0.66 -5.35 -6.56
C LEU A 328 1.83 -4.66 -7.26
N SER A 329 1.58 -3.68 -8.14
CA SER A 329 2.66 -2.90 -8.77
C SER A 329 3.40 -2.06 -7.72
N THR A 330 2.66 -1.38 -6.83
CA THR A 330 3.22 -0.58 -5.73
C THR A 330 4.14 -1.41 -4.84
N PHE A 331 3.73 -2.63 -4.46
CA PHE A 331 4.52 -3.55 -3.66
C PHE A 331 5.76 -4.05 -4.40
N LEU A 332 5.60 -4.56 -5.64
CA LEU A 332 6.71 -5.06 -6.46
C LEU A 332 7.76 -3.98 -6.76
N MET A 333 7.35 -2.71 -6.88
CA MET A 333 8.27 -1.58 -7.05
C MET A 333 9.22 -1.38 -5.85
N ARG A 334 8.88 -1.87 -4.65
CA ARG A 334 9.74 -1.79 -3.45
C ARG A 334 10.82 -2.87 -3.38
N PHE A 335 10.81 -3.83 -4.31
CA PHE A 335 11.83 -4.86 -4.44
C PHE A 335 12.73 -4.61 -5.65
N SER A 336 13.94 -5.20 -5.63
CA SER A 336 14.87 -5.09 -6.75
C SER A 336 14.30 -5.77 -8.00
N PRO A 337 14.72 -5.36 -9.22
CA PRO A 337 14.26 -6.00 -10.45
C PRO A 337 14.53 -7.52 -10.54
N ALA A 338 15.47 -8.05 -9.74
CA ALA A 338 15.78 -9.48 -9.68
C ALA A 338 14.75 -10.28 -8.84
N GLU A 339 14.09 -9.63 -7.89
CA GLU A 339 13.12 -10.29 -6.98
C GLU A 339 11.70 -10.32 -7.56
N ARG A 340 11.31 -9.28 -8.30
CA ARG A 340 9.94 -9.11 -8.84
C ARG A 340 9.38 -10.35 -9.57
N PRO A 341 10.14 -11.08 -10.41
CA PRO A 341 9.59 -12.24 -11.12
C PRO A 341 9.16 -13.38 -10.20
N TRP A 342 9.91 -13.66 -9.12
CA TRP A 342 9.54 -14.72 -8.19
C TRP A 342 8.39 -14.28 -7.26
N LEU A 343 8.38 -13.01 -6.84
CA LEU A 343 7.27 -12.42 -6.07
C LEU A 343 5.95 -12.43 -6.84
N LEU A 344 5.97 -12.03 -8.12
CA LEU A 344 4.80 -12.08 -9.00
C LEU A 344 4.35 -13.53 -9.25
N SER A 345 5.28 -14.48 -9.32
CA SER A 345 4.97 -15.90 -9.44
C SER A 345 4.30 -16.44 -8.17
N HIS A 346 4.78 -16.04 -6.98
CA HIS A 346 4.19 -16.41 -5.69
C HIS A 346 2.78 -15.84 -5.53
N TYR A 347 2.59 -14.55 -5.84
CA TYR A 347 1.26 -13.93 -5.86
C TYR A 347 0.30 -14.66 -6.82
N ARG A 348 0.77 -14.98 -8.04
CA ARG A 348 -0.01 -15.73 -9.05
C ARG A 348 -0.38 -17.13 -8.54
N GLN A 349 0.47 -17.80 -7.79
CA GLN A 349 0.16 -19.10 -7.17
C GLN A 349 -0.89 -18.95 -6.07
N ALA A 350 -0.70 -17.99 -5.15
CA ALA A 350 -1.61 -17.76 -4.03
C ALA A 350 -3.05 -17.48 -4.48
N VAL A 351 -3.26 -16.59 -5.47
CA VAL A 351 -4.62 -16.30 -5.96
C VAL A 351 -5.20 -17.41 -6.85
N ALA A 352 -4.37 -18.26 -7.46
CA ALA A 352 -4.84 -19.38 -8.25
C ALA A 352 -5.49 -20.48 -7.40
N VAL A 353 -5.19 -20.56 -6.09
CA VAL A 353 -5.83 -21.48 -5.14
C VAL A 353 -7.35 -21.27 -5.09
N VAL A 354 -7.81 -20.02 -5.20
CA VAL A 354 -9.25 -19.66 -5.26
C VAL A 354 -9.77 -19.52 -6.70
N GLY A 355 -9.03 -20.04 -7.68
CA GLY A 355 -9.42 -20.02 -9.10
C GLY A 355 -9.17 -18.71 -9.85
N TRP A 356 -8.68 -17.65 -9.19
CA TRP A 356 -8.37 -16.40 -9.87
C TRP A 356 -7.09 -16.55 -10.71
N ARG A 357 -7.22 -16.36 -12.02
CA ARG A 357 -6.09 -16.36 -12.96
C ARG A 357 -5.65 -14.94 -13.25
N LEU A 358 -4.38 -14.62 -13.00
CA LEU A 358 -3.77 -13.39 -13.51
C LEU A 358 -3.66 -13.44 -15.03
N PRO A 359 -3.72 -12.28 -15.70
CA PRO A 359 -3.43 -12.21 -17.12
C PRO A 359 -1.92 -12.44 -17.40
N ALA A 360 -1.57 -12.51 -18.68
CA ALA A 360 -0.19 -12.73 -19.09
C ALA A 360 0.67 -11.48 -18.88
N GLU A 361 1.99 -11.64 -18.97
CA GLU A 361 2.95 -10.57 -18.66
C GLU A 361 2.77 -9.33 -19.53
N ARG A 362 2.35 -9.49 -20.79
CA ARG A 362 2.10 -8.37 -21.71
C ARG A 362 0.94 -7.47 -21.24
N GLU A 363 -0.13 -8.04 -20.67
CA GLU A 363 -1.23 -7.28 -20.07
C GLU A 363 -0.82 -6.69 -18.72
N LEU A 364 -0.14 -7.47 -17.87
CA LEU A 364 0.33 -6.99 -16.57
C LEU A 364 1.27 -5.78 -16.71
N ASN A 365 2.15 -5.76 -17.71
CA ASN A 365 3.01 -4.61 -17.97
C ASN A 365 2.19 -3.35 -18.31
N VAL A 366 1.12 -3.46 -19.10
CA VAL A 366 0.19 -2.33 -19.41
C VAL A 366 -0.63 -1.90 -18.19
N LEU A 367 -0.75 -2.75 -17.15
CA LEU A 367 -1.42 -2.41 -15.89
C LEU A 367 -0.45 -1.86 -14.83
N PHE A 368 0.86 -2.14 -14.92
CA PHE A 368 1.88 -1.74 -13.95
C PHE A 368 2.69 -0.50 -14.37
N GLU A 369 3.00 -0.37 -15.65
CA GLU A 369 3.55 0.82 -16.32
C GLU A 369 2.38 1.61 -16.90
#